data_AF-A0A2P8DTY8-F1
#
_entry.id   AF-A0A2P8DTY8-F1
#
_cell.length_a   1.000
_cell.length_b   1.000
_cell.length_c   1.000
_cell.angle_alpha   90.00
_cell.angle_beta   90.00
_cell.angle_gamma   90.00
#
_symmetry.space_group_name_H-M   'P 1'
#
loop_
_entity.id
_entity.type
_entity.pdbx_description
1 polymer ?
#
loop_
_entity_poly.entity_id
_entity_poly.type
_entity_poly.pdbx_seq_one_letter_code
_entity_poly.pdbx_strand_id
1 'polypeptide(L)'
;MRHHPHPRPGRASVPIRIAVAALAAATMIGCTPTADPGKDGQQTMETPSESASAAPPGVPGDADHPEERRRVVRELWESGSRDTARIVASPESMHVKTVENDVLPKEWELLLFQGSGPHSAAIYAAVGPRESTILLSRRPEGYAKLADTAEIRVDSADKAMAVTEFFLDKTRDLSVHQFFLRGPDDAELSRFGDVSKAEDQIARAVKKPVVTERRKGYQVVAFVQRADRIERWKGTVTGDGKVSGTFTPVITDLPVDTLR
;
A
#
# COMPACT_ATOMS: atom_id res chain seq x y z
N MET A 1 -42.85 -33.16 -0.65
CA MET A 1 -42.49 -31.93 -1.36
C MET A 1 -41.00 -31.69 -1.16
N ARG A 2 -40.19 -31.88 -2.21
CA ARG A 2 -38.73 -31.66 -2.18
C ARG A 2 -38.46 -30.33 -2.87
N HIS A 3 -37.86 -29.37 -2.16
CA HIS A 3 -37.43 -28.10 -2.74
C HIS A 3 -36.11 -28.30 -3.47
N HIS A 4 -36.11 -28.05 -4.78
CA HIS A 4 -34.88 -27.91 -5.57
C HIS A 4 -34.26 -26.54 -5.34
N PRO A 5 -32.94 -26.43 -5.12
CA PRO A 5 -32.26 -25.15 -5.10
C PRO A 5 -31.98 -24.64 -6.52
N HIS A 6 -32.24 -23.35 -6.74
CA HIS A 6 -31.94 -22.65 -7.98
C HIS A 6 -30.42 -22.44 -8.16
N PRO A 7 -29.89 -22.54 -9.39
CA PRO A 7 -28.51 -22.21 -9.70
C PRO A 7 -28.28 -20.69 -9.70
N ARG A 8 -27.17 -20.24 -9.12
CA ARG A 8 -26.72 -18.84 -9.21
C ARG A 8 -26.10 -18.56 -10.58
N PRO A 9 -26.30 -17.36 -11.17
CA PRO A 9 -25.72 -17.00 -12.45
C PRO A 9 -24.21 -16.81 -12.35
N GLY A 10 -23.47 -17.47 -13.23
CA GLY A 10 -22.02 -17.38 -13.36
C GLY A 10 -21.57 -16.04 -13.93
N ARG A 11 -20.54 -15.44 -13.30
CA ARG A 11 -19.79 -14.31 -13.87
C ARG A 11 -18.90 -14.84 -14.99
N ALA A 12 -19.10 -14.32 -16.20
CA ALA A 12 -18.22 -14.56 -17.34
C ALA A 12 -16.93 -13.74 -17.18
N SER A 13 -15.81 -14.43 -17.05
CA SER A 13 -14.46 -13.83 -17.12
C SER A 13 -14.01 -13.81 -18.57
N VAL A 14 -13.86 -12.61 -19.15
CA VAL A 14 -13.29 -12.43 -20.50
C VAL A 14 -11.76 -12.47 -20.41
N PRO A 15 -11.06 -13.35 -21.14
CA PRO A 15 -9.60 -13.36 -21.14
C PRO A 15 -9.05 -12.30 -22.09
N ILE A 16 -8.35 -11.31 -21.56
CA ILE A 16 -7.52 -10.39 -22.33
C ILE A 16 -6.20 -11.11 -22.65
N ARG A 17 -5.92 -11.34 -23.94
CA ARG A 17 -4.63 -11.84 -24.42
C ARG A 17 -3.69 -10.65 -24.64
N ILE A 18 -2.62 -10.57 -23.86
CA ILE A 18 -1.53 -9.61 -24.09
C ILE A 18 -0.31 -10.38 -24.59
N ALA A 19 0.20 -9.96 -25.74
CA ALA A 19 1.43 -10.47 -26.33
C ALA A 19 2.65 -9.90 -25.58
N VAL A 20 3.57 -10.77 -25.18
CA VAL A 20 4.82 -10.42 -24.49
C VAL A 20 5.92 -10.25 -25.53
N ALA A 21 6.53 -9.07 -25.59
CA ALA A 21 7.77 -8.84 -26.30
C ALA A 21 8.94 -8.89 -25.30
N ALA A 22 9.94 -9.72 -25.58
CA ALA A 22 11.15 -9.86 -24.78
C ALA A 22 12.15 -8.74 -25.14
N LEU A 23 12.81 -8.16 -24.13
CA LEU A 23 14.01 -7.35 -24.34
C LEU A 23 15.08 -7.62 -23.28
N ALA A 24 16.31 -7.67 -23.77
CA ALA A 24 17.51 -8.21 -23.18
C ALA A 24 18.13 -7.36 -22.04
N ALA A 25 18.85 -8.06 -21.17
CA ALA A 25 19.73 -7.51 -20.14
C ALA A 25 21.06 -7.01 -20.73
N ALA A 26 21.60 -5.92 -20.17
CA ALA A 26 22.97 -5.48 -20.38
C ALA A 26 23.69 -5.34 -19.02
N THR A 27 24.67 -6.21 -18.80
CA THR A 27 25.69 -6.12 -17.75
C THR A 27 26.78 -5.15 -18.17
N MET A 28 27.24 -4.29 -17.24
CA MET A 28 28.47 -3.50 -17.41
C MET A 28 29.42 -3.79 -16.26
N ILE A 29 30.62 -4.21 -16.65
CA ILE A 29 31.83 -4.47 -15.85
C ILE A 29 32.80 -3.30 -16.07
N GLY A 30 33.59 -2.98 -15.03
CA GLY A 30 34.85 -2.23 -15.11
C GLY A 30 34.74 -0.78 -14.64
N CYS A 31 35.74 -0.14 -14.03
CA CYS A 31 37.14 -0.46 -13.75
C CYS A 31 37.60 0.55 -12.66
N THR A 32 38.44 0.13 -11.72
CA THR A 32 39.11 1.02 -10.75
C THR A 32 40.34 1.68 -11.37
N PRO A 33 40.65 2.95 -11.08
CA PRO A 33 41.98 3.51 -11.30
C PRO A 33 42.77 3.78 -10.01
N THR A 34 44.07 3.49 -10.16
CA THR A 34 45.21 3.68 -9.27
C THR A 34 45.53 5.16 -8.99
N ALA A 35 46.01 5.45 -7.79
CA ALA A 35 46.45 6.77 -7.33
C ALA A 35 47.88 7.13 -7.77
N ASP A 36 48.13 8.43 -7.97
CA ASP A 36 49.47 9.04 -8.04
C ASP A 36 49.43 10.42 -7.33
N PRO A 37 50.44 10.84 -6.54
CA PRO A 37 50.40 12.07 -5.77
C PRO A 37 51.28 13.19 -6.36
N GLY A 38 50.78 14.43 -6.26
CA GLY A 38 51.63 15.62 -6.18
C GLY A 38 51.40 16.70 -7.24
N LYS A 39 50.78 17.81 -6.83
CA LYS A 39 51.29 19.20 -6.93
C LYS A 39 50.17 20.22 -6.82
N ASP A 40 50.26 21.01 -5.75
CA ASP A 40 50.10 22.47 -5.67
C ASP A 40 49.34 23.15 -6.83
N GLY A 41 48.08 23.44 -6.54
CA GLY A 41 47.23 24.31 -7.33
C GLY A 41 46.01 24.69 -6.50
N GLN A 42 46.12 25.80 -5.76
CA GLN A 42 44.99 26.49 -5.14
C GLN A 42 44.01 26.92 -6.25
N GLN A 43 43.08 26.02 -6.58
CA GLN A 43 41.81 26.38 -7.16
C GLN A 43 40.80 26.09 -6.06
N THR A 44 40.26 27.16 -5.48
CA THR A 44 38.96 27.15 -4.83
C THR A 44 37.97 26.57 -5.83
N MET A 45 37.78 25.26 -5.77
CA MET A 45 36.56 24.64 -6.27
C MET A 45 35.45 25.24 -5.42
N GLU A 46 34.79 26.25 -5.97
CA GLU A 46 33.37 26.43 -5.69
C GLU A 46 32.72 25.13 -6.15
N THR A 47 32.63 24.17 -5.22
CA THR A 47 31.65 23.11 -5.31
C THR A 47 30.33 23.83 -5.61
N PRO A 48 29.62 23.52 -6.71
CA PRO A 48 28.26 23.98 -6.86
C PRO A 48 27.54 23.43 -5.63
N SER A 49 27.28 24.31 -4.68
CA SER A 49 26.47 24.02 -3.52
C SER A 49 25.07 23.89 -4.08
N GLU A 50 24.76 22.71 -4.65
CA GLU A 50 23.43 22.33 -5.10
C GLU A 50 22.59 22.00 -3.86
N SER A 51 22.50 22.98 -2.97
CA SER A 51 21.69 22.97 -1.79
C SER A 51 20.91 24.27 -1.79
N ALA A 52 19.87 24.31 -2.62
CA ALA A 52 18.85 25.35 -2.58
C ALA A 52 17.52 24.77 -3.04
N SER A 53 16.71 24.35 -2.06
CA SER A 53 15.26 24.65 -2.01
C SER A 53 14.53 24.76 -3.36
N ALA A 54 14.50 23.70 -4.16
CA ALA A 54 13.55 23.63 -5.25
C ALA A 54 12.12 23.59 -4.64
N ALA A 55 11.22 24.42 -5.17
CA ALA A 55 9.80 24.37 -4.80
C ALA A 55 9.17 23.05 -5.26
N PRO A 56 8.06 22.60 -4.64
CA PRO A 56 7.30 21.47 -5.15
C PRO A 56 6.89 21.68 -6.62
N PRO A 57 6.80 20.60 -7.42
CA PRO A 57 6.34 20.70 -8.80
C PRO A 57 4.90 21.24 -8.88
N GLY A 58 4.63 22.04 -9.90
CA GLY A 58 3.28 22.56 -10.16
C GLY A 58 2.31 21.46 -10.57
N VAL A 59 1.04 21.63 -10.21
CA VAL A 59 -0.06 20.74 -10.60
C VAL A 59 -0.98 21.50 -11.57
N PRO A 60 -1.26 20.94 -12.77
CA PRO A 60 -2.20 21.53 -13.73
C PRO A 60 -3.56 21.82 -13.09
N GLY A 61 -4.17 22.95 -13.46
CA GLY A 61 -5.46 23.37 -12.89
C GLY A 61 -6.66 22.53 -13.34
N ASP A 62 -6.52 21.82 -14.45
CA ASP A 62 -7.49 20.92 -15.08
C ASP A 62 -7.29 19.44 -14.70
N ALA A 63 -6.32 19.12 -13.84
CA ALA A 63 -6.12 17.77 -13.33
C ALA A 63 -7.28 17.32 -12.43
N ASP A 64 -7.55 16.01 -12.38
CA ASP A 64 -8.46 15.44 -11.39
C ASP A 64 -7.97 15.74 -9.96
N HIS A 65 -8.87 16.24 -9.12
CA HIS A 65 -8.61 16.66 -7.74
C HIS A 65 -7.38 17.59 -7.62
N PRO A 66 -7.37 18.75 -8.30
CA PRO A 66 -6.15 19.53 -8.47
C PRO A 66 -5.64 20.11 -7.15
N GLU A 67 -6.53 20.50 -6.24
CA GLU A 67 -6.14 21.04 -4.93
C GLU A 67 -5.60 19.95 -4.01
N GLU A 68 -6.28 18.81 -3.92
CA GLU A 68 -5.85 17.66 -3.13
C GLU A 68 -4.52 17.12 -3.64
N ARG A 69 -4.36 17.03 -4.97
CA ARG A 69 -3.09 16.65 -5.61
C ARG A 69 -1.97 17.62 -5.21
N ARG A 70 -2.18 18.94 -5.22
CA ARG A 70 -1.17 19.90 -4.74
C ARG A 70 -0.77 19.68 -3.29
N ARG A 71 -1.72 19.36 -2.41
CA ARG A 71 -1.43 19.08 -1.01
C ARG A 71 -0.62 17.79 -0.85
N VAL A 72 -0.97 16.74 -1.57
CA VAL A 72 -0.25 15.45 -1.58
C VAL A 72 1.17 15.62 -2.14
N VAL A 73 1.34 16.36 -3.25
CA VAL A 73 2.64 16.70 -3.83
C VAL A 73 3.51 17.44 -2.81
N ARG A 74 2.94 18.40 -2.09
CA ARG A 74 3.64 19.15 -1.05
C ARG A 74 4.10 18.25 0.10
N GLU A 75 3.21 17.42 0.65
CA GLU A 75 3.55 16.48 1.73
C GLU A 75 4.64 15.47 1.30
N LEU A 76 4.58 14.96 0.06
CA LEU A 76 5.62 14.11 -0.51
C LEU A 76 6.95 14.86 -0.64
N TRP A 77 6.91 16.11 -1.11
CA TRP A 77 8.10 16.95 -1.25
C TRP A 77 8.77 17.24 0.09
N GLU A 78 7.99 17.66 1.08
CA GLU A 78 8.44 18.02 2.43
C GLU A 78 8.98 16.81 3.20
N SER A 79 8.41 15.63 2.96
CA SER A 79 8.93 14.36 3.52
C SER A 79 10.11 13.76 2.74
N GLY A 80 10.68 14.49 1.77
CA GLY A 80 11.86 14.09 1.02
C GLY A 80 11.61 13.13 -0.15
N SER A 81 10.36 12.74 -0.41
CA SER A 81 9.96 11.86 -1.52
C SER A 81 9.80 12.62 -2.83
N ARG A 82 10.84 13.37 -3.23
CA ARG A 82 10.78 14.36 -4.33
C ARG A 82 10.46 13.76 -5.70
N ASP A 83 11.01 12.59 -6.02
CA ASP A 83 10.72 11.92 -7.31
C ASP A 83 9.27 11.47 -7.38
N THR A 84 8.77 10.89 -6.28
CA THR A 84 7.36 10.53 -6.14
C THR A 84 6.45 11.77 -6.25
N ALA A 85 6.83 12.90 -5.65
CA ALA A 85 6.08 14.16 -5.76
C ALA A 85 5.98 14.64 -7.22
N ARG A 86 7.05 14.53 -8.02
CA ARG A 86 7.03 14.87 -9.45
C ARG A 86 6.11 13.97 -10.25
N ILE A 87 6.14 12.67 -9.96
CA ILE A 87 5.26 11.69 -10.62
C ILE A 87 3.79 11.95 -10.27
N VAL A 88 3.49 12.21 -8.99
CA VAL A 88 2.13 12.54 -8.52
C VAL A 88 1.64 13.88 -9.06
N ALA A 89 2.51 14.86 -9.29
CA ALA A 89 2.09 16.14 -9.85
C ALA A 89 1.56 16.04 -11.29
N SER A 90 2.00 15.02 -12.04
CA SER A 90 1.58 14.78 -13.42
C SER A 90 0.30 13.92 -13.46
N PRO A 91 -0.85 14.45 -13.94
CA PRO A 91 -2.06 13.65 -14.13
C PRO A 91 -1.92 12.59 -15.23
N GLU A 92 -0.99 12.78 -16.18
CA GLU A 92 -0.66 11.78 -17.21
C GLU A 92 0.07 10.57 -16.62
N SER A 93 0.88 10.81 -15.58
CA SER A 93 1.67 9.76 -14.93
C SER A 93 0.89 9.03 -13.84
N MET A 94 0.03 9.73 -13.11
CA MET A 94 -0.82 9.14 -12.05
C MET A 94 -2.25 9.64 -12.10
N HIS A 95 -3.17 8.69 -12.26
CA HIS A 95 -4.59 8.89 -12.10
C HIS A 95 -4.97 8.93 -10.62
N VAL A 96 -5.95 9.77 -10.28
CA VAL A 96 -6.52 9.84 -8.93
C VAL A 96 -7.91 9.25 -8.96
N LYS A 97 -8.25 8.51 -7.91
CA LYS A 97 -9.62 8.13 -7.61
C LYS A 97 -9.90 8.28 -6.13
N THR A 98 -11.12 8.72 -5.80
CA THR A 98 -11.67 8.59 -4.46
C THR A 98 -11.96 7.12 -4.17
N VAL A 99 -11.62 6.67 -2.98
CA VAL A 99 -11.78 5.30 -2.52
C VAL A 99 -12.83 5.31 -1.42
N GLU A 100 -13.91 4.57 -1.65
CA GLU A 100 -14.92 4.34 -0.64
C GLU A 100 -14.29 3.71 0.61
N ASN A 101 -14.68 4.20 1.77
CA ASN A 101 -14.20 3.69 3.04
C ASN A 101 -15.24 3.95 4.14
N ASP A 102 -15.33 3.03 5.10
CA ASP A 102 -16.24 3.13 6.24
C ASP A 102 -15.52 3.54 7.53
N VAL A 103 -14.22 3.84 7.43
CA VAL A 103 -13.36 4.12 8.59
C VAL A 103 -13.29 5.61 8.87
N LEU A 104 -13.05 6.42 7.83
CA LEU A 104 -12.85 7.85 7.96
C LEU A 104 -14.16 8.60 8.23
N PRO A 105 -14.11 9.72 8.97
CA PRO A 105 -15.24 10.65 9.06
C PRO A 105 -15.63 11.19 7.67
N LYS A 106 -16.86 11.70 7.54
CA LYS A 106 -17.41 12.16 6.25
C LYS A 106 -16.66 13.33 5.64
N GLU A 107 -15.99 14.12 6.46
CA GLU A 107 -15.21 15.29 6.06
C GLU A 107 -13.81 14.93 5.54
N TRP A 108 -13.46 13.64 5.57
CA TRP A 108 -12.20 13.10 5.07
C TRP A 108 -12.44 12.25 3.84
N GLU A 109 -11.53 12.39 2.87
CA GLU A 109 -11.51 11.59 1.66
C GLU A 109 -10.25 10.72 1.65
N LEU A 110 -10.41 9.47 1.22
CA LEU A 110 -9.29 8.60 0.89
C LEU A 110 -9.06 8.67 -0.61
N LEU A 111 -7.89 9.14 -1.02
CA LEU A 111 -7.48 9.19 -2.42
C LEU A 111 -6.45 8.09 -2.71
N LEU A 112 -6.59 7.45 -3.87
CA LEU A 112 -5.59 6.56 -4.44
C LEU A 112 -5.01 7.20 -5.70
N PHE A 113 -3.73 7.54 -5.64
CA PHE A 113 -2.92 7.89 -6.79
C PHE A 113 -2.34 6.60 -7.35
N GLN A 114 -2.67 6.28 -8.60
CA GLN A 114 -2.21 5.05 -9.25
C GLN A 114 -1.59 5.38 -10.60
N GLY A 115 -0.37 4.88 -10.82
CA GLY A 115 0.34 5.10 -12.07
C GLY A 115 -0.29 4.36 -13.25
N SER A 116 0.05 4.81 -14.45
CA SER A 116 -0.43 4.24 -15.71
C SER A 116 0.57 3.21 -16.22
N GLY A 117 0.46 1.93 -15.79
CA GLY A 117 1.36 0.88 -16.27
C GLY A 117 1.27 -0.45 -15.50
N PRO A 118 1.84 -1.55 -16.04
CA PRO A 118 1.73 -2.89 -15.45
C PRO A 118 2.43 -3.03 -14.09
N HIS A 119 3.39 -2.15 -13.79
CA HIS A 119 4.04 -2.08 -12.48
C HIS A 119 3.93 -0.67 -11.89
N SER A 120 2.73 -0.10 -12.00
CA SER A 120 2.45 1.25 -11.57
C SER A 120 2.64 1.41 -10.07
N ALA A 121 3.42 2.43 -9.68
CA ALA A 121 3.41 2.91 -8.30
C ALA A 121 1.98 3.29 -7.90
N ALA A 122 1.67 3.10 -6.62
CA ALA A 122 0.41 3.49 -6.05
C ALA A 122 0.63 4.13 -4.68
N ILE A 123 -0.22 5.09 -4.31
CA ILE A 123 -0.13 5.84 -3.05
C ILE A 123 -1.52 6.15 -2.54
N TYR A 124 -1.79 5.77 -1.31
CA TYR A 124 -2.94 6.22 -0.54
C TYR A 124 -2.61 7.49 0.23
N ALA A 125 -3.50 8.48 0.15
CA ALA A 125 -3.47 9.68 0.95
C ALA A 125 -4.86 9.95 1.52
N ALA A 126 -4.92 10.29 2.81
CA ALA A 126 -6.12 10.83 3.43
C ALA A 126 -6.06 12.36 3.38
N VAL A 127 -7.10 12.99 2.83
CA VAL A 127 -7.22 14.44 2.74
C VAL A 127 -8.44 14.87 3.54
N GLY A 128 -8.27 15.87 4.38
CA GLY A 128 -9.29 16.31 5.33
C GLY A 128 -9.47 17.82 5.35
N PRO A 129 -10.27 18.33 6.30
CA PRO A 129 -10.52 19.76 6.45
C PRO A 129 -9.24 20.52 6.83
N ARG A 130 -9.27 21.85 6.67
CA ARG A 130 -8.17 22.77 7.02
C ARG A 130 -6.84 22.41 6.35
N GLU A 131 -6.93 21.99 5.08
CA GLU A 131 -5.77 21.61 4.26
C GLU A 131 -4.98 20.39 4.78
N SER A 132 -5.56 19.61 5.69
CA SER A 132 -4.90 18.42 6.26
C SER A 132 -4.69 17.36 5.18
N THR A 133 -3.46 16.86 5.07
CA THR A 133 -3.10 15.75 4.17
C THR A 133 -2.16 14.80 4.88
N ILE A 134 -2.42 13.50 4.76
CA ILE A 134 -1.66 12.45 5.44
C ILE A 134 -1.40 11.31 4.47
N LEU A 135 -0.12 11.05 4.18
CA LEU A 135 0.31 9.92 3.37
C LEU A 135 0.24 8.62 4.18
N LEU A 136 -0.31 7.56 3.57
CA LEU A 136 -0.53 6.28 4.26
C LEU A 136 0.40 5.18 3.75
N SER A 137 0.58 5.05 2.43
CA SER A 137 1.35 3.94 1.86
C SER A 137 2.80 3.95 2.33
N ARG A 138 3.29 2.78 2.79
CA ARG A 138 4.61 2.59 3.42
C ARG A 138 4.83 3.42 4.69
N ARG A 139 3.77 3.92 5.31
CA ARG A 139 3.83 4.84 6.46
C ARG A 139 2.81 4.42 7.53
N PRO A 140 3.08 3.35 8.31
CA PRO A 140 2.20 2.98 9.42
C PRO A 140 2.04 4.10 10.45
N GLU A 141 3.06 4.94 10.65
CA GLU A 141 3.01 6.16 11.46
C GLU A 141 2.07 7.23 10.88
N GLY A 142 1.89 7.25 9.56
CA GLY A 142 0.91 8.11 8.89
C GLY A 142 -0.51 7.79 9.36
N TYR A 143 -0.85 6.51 9.55
CA TYR A 143 -2.15 6.14 10.12
C TYR A 143 -2.32 6.63 11.56
N ALA A 144 -1.28 6.60 12.39
CA ALA A 144 -1.38 7.13 13.76
C ALA A 144 -1.71 8.64 13.75
N LYS A 145 -1.03 9.42 12.90
CA LYS A 145 -1.33 10.84 12.68
C LYS A 145 -2.77 11.02 12.18
N LEU A 146 -3.24 10.16 11.29
CA LEU A 146 -4.61 10.19 10.78
C LEU A 146 -5.64 9.90 11.87
N ALA A 147 -5.45 8.86 12.67
CA ALA A 147 -6.36 8.51 13.75
C ALA A 147 -6.51 9.67 14.76
N ASP A 148 -5.40 10.32 15.11
CA ASP A 148 -5.40 11.49 16.00
C ASP A 148 -6.07 12.72 15.33
N THR A 149 -5.70 13.04 14.08
CA THR A 149 -6.17 14.27 13.40
C THR A 149 -7.63 14.17 12.95
N ALA A 150 -8.07 13.00 12.52
CA ALA A 150 -9.45 12.73 12.13
C ALA A 150 -10.34 12.29 13.30
N GLU A 151 -9.77 12.20 14.51
CA GLU A 151 -10.45 11.75 15.74
C GLU A 151 -11.20 10.42 15.55
N ILE A 152 -10.57 9.43 14.90
CA ILE A 152 -11.19 8.14 14.62
C ILE A 152 -11.62 7.48 15.93
N ARG A 153 -12.90 7.12 16.04
CA ARG A 153 -13.46 6.43 17.21
C ARG A 153 -13.78 4.97 16.90
N VAL A 154 -13.50 4.11 17.87
CA VAL A 154 -13.76 2.67 17.80
C VAL A 154 -14.55 2.26 19.03
N ASP A 155 -15.84 2.07 18.84
CA ASP A 155 -16.83 1.78 19.88
C ASP A 155 -17.38 0.34 19.80
N SER A 156 -17.01 -0.40 18.76
CA SER A 156 -17.54 -1.73 18.47
C SER A 156 -16.47 -2.66 17.88
N ALA A 157 -16.70 -3.97 18.02
CA ALA A 157 -15.82 -4.99 17.43
C ALA A 157 -15.77 -4.88 15.90
N ASP A 158 -16.91 -4.57 15.25
CA ASP A 158 -16.98 -4.41 13.79
C ASP A 158 -16.17 -3.20 13.32
N LYS A 159 -16.28 -2.05 14.01
CA LYS A 159 -15.45 -0.87 13.71
C LYS A 159 -13.96 -1.16 13.95
N ALA A 160 -13.61 -1.93 14.99
CA ALA A 160 -12.23 -2.34 15.25
C ALA A 160 -11.67 -3.23 14.12
N MET A 161 -12.48 -4.13 13.57
CA MET A 161 -12.12 -4.95 12.41
C MET A 161 -11.93 -4.07 11.17
N ALA A 162 -12.87 -3.17 10.88
CA ALA A 162 -12.77 -2.25 9.73
C ALA A 162 -11.52 -1.36 9.81
N VAL A 163 -11.22 -0.80 10.99
CA VAL A 163 -9.99 -0.04 11.24
C VAL A 163 -8.74 -0.90 11.05
N THR A 164 -8.77 -2.15 11.50
CA THR A 164 -7.64 -3.09 11.30
C THR A 164 -7.41 -3.34 9.82
N GLU A 165 -8.47 -3.66 9.05
CA GLU A 165 -8.38 -3.91 7.62
C GLU A 165 -7.85 -2.67 6.89
N PHE A 166 -8.39 -1.49 7.20
CA PHE A 166 -7.91 -0.22 6.65
C PHE A 166 -6.44 0.02 6.95
N PHE A 167 -6.01 -0.15 8.21
CA PHE A 167 -4.60 0.04 8.59
C PHE A 167 -3.70 -0.92 7.80
N LEU A 168 -4.03 -2.21 7.78
CA LEU A 168 -3.21 -3.24 7.15
C LEU A 168 -3.13 -3.05 5.63
N ASP A 169 -4.22 -2.64 4.98
CA ASP A 169 -4.26 -2.46 3.53
C ASP A 169 -3.70 -1.10 3.10
N LYS A 170 -4.09 0.00 3.74
CA LYS A 170 -3.76 1.35 3.25
C LYS A 170 -2.35 1.79 3.63
N THR A 171 -1.75 1.20 4.67
CA THR A 171 -0.37 1.55 5.10
C THR A 171 0.72 0.65 4.54
N ARG A 172 0.34 -0.41 3.80
CA ARG A 172 1.31 -1.38 3.28
C ARG A 172 2.25 -0.79 2.24
N ASP A 173 3.29 -1.56 1.95
CA ASP A 173 4.07 -1.37 0.74
C ASP A 173 3.29 -1.88 -0.46
N LEU A 174 2.84 -0.97 -1.33
CA LEU A 174 2.05 -1.31 -2.51
C LEU A 174 2.87 -2.01 -3.60
N SER A 175 4.21 -2.01 -3.49
CA SER A 175 5.07 -2.88 -4.33
C SER A 175 5.04 -4.34 -3.91
N VAL A 176 4.55 -4.63 -2.70
CA VAL A 176 4.36 -5.99 -2.20
C VAL A 176 2.89 -6.35 -2.34
N HIS A 177 2.63 -7.39 -3.14
CA HIS A 177 1.30 -7.94 -3.27
C HIS A 177 0.80 -8.42 -1.91
N GLN A 178 -0.33 -7.90 -1.45
CA GLN A 178 -0.83 -8.18 -0.11
C GLN A 178 -2.35 -8.17 -0.08
N PHE A 179 -2.92 -9.14 0.64
CA PHE A 179 -4.36 -9.24 0.87
C PHE A 179 -4.68 -9.51 2.32
N PHE A 180 -5.72 -8.84 2.80
CA PHE A 180 -6.35 -9.20 4.05
C PHE A 180 -7.25 -10.43 3.82
N LEU A 181 -7.04 -11.49 4.60
CA LEU A 181 -7.79 -12.73 4.46
C LEU A 181 -8.95 -12.77 5.48
N ARG A 182 -10.19 -12.70 5.00
CA ARG A 182 -11.41 -12.92 5.80
C ARG A 182 -11.67 -14.41 6.03
N GLY A 183 -11.08 -15.27 5.20
CA GLY A 183 -11.07 -16.72 5.35
C GLY A 183 -9.97 -17.37 4.51
N PRO A 184 -9.88 -18.72 4.54
CA PRO A 184 -8.92 -19.46 3.72
C PRO A 184 -9.14 -19.25 2.21
N ASP A 185 -10.40 -19.09 1.79
CA ASP A 185 -10.77 -18.97 0.37
C ASP A 185 -10.35 -17.64 -0.29
N ASP A 186 -9.92 -16.65 0.52
CA ASP A 186 -9.44 -15.36 0.01
C ASP A 186 -7.97 -15.41 -0.42
N ALA A 187 -7.26 -16.50 -0.13
CA ALA A 187 -5.85 -16.63 -0.48
C ALA A 187 -5.69 -16.77 -2.00
N GLU A 188 -4.79 -15.98 -2.58
CA GLU A 188 -4.48 -16.06 -4.00
C GLU A 188 -3.32 -17.02 -4.25
N LEU A 189 -3.58 -18.06 -5.05
CA LEU A 189 -2.59 -19.04 -5.45
C LEU A 189 -2.34 -18.97 -6.96
N SER A 190 -1.14 -19.36 -7.38
CA SER A 190 -0.81 -19.60 -8.78
C SER A 190 -1.64 -20.77 -9.31
N ARG A 191 -1.90 -20.75 -10.62
CA ARG A 191 -2.41 -21.92 -11.35
C ARG A 191 -1.35 -23.01 -11.57
N PHE A 192 -0.10 -22.73 -11.23
CA PHE A 192 1.04 -23.65 -11.39
C PHE A 192 1.57 -24.08 -10.02
N GLY A 193 2.13 -25.28 -9.96
CA GLY A 193 2.68 -25.85 -8.72
C GLY A 193 1.69 -26.76 -7.98
N ASP A 194 2.05 -27.12 -6.74
CA ASP A 194 1.26 -28.01 -5.88
C ASP A 194 0.16 -27.23 -5.12
N VAL A 195 -0.83 -26.78 -5.88
CA VAL A 195 -1.94 -25.96 -5.38
C VAL A 195 -2.75 -26.70 -4.32
N SER A 196 -3.03 -27.98 -4.52
CA SER A 196 -3.85 -28.76 -3.59
C SER A 196 -3.23 -28.86 -2.20
N LYS A 197 -1.90 -29.06 -2.11
CA LYS A 197 -1.19 -29.04 -0.83
C LYS A 197 -1.23 -27.66 -0.17
N ALA A 198 -1.10 -26.60 -0.95
CA ALA A 198 -1.17 -25.23 -0.45
C ALA A 198 -2.57 -24.89 0.09
N GLU A 199 -3.64 -25.23 -0.64
CA GLU A 199 -5.04 -25.08 -0.22
C GLU A 199 -5.30 -25.80 1.10
N ASP A 200 -4.85 -27.05 1.22
CA ASP A 200 -4.95 -27.85 2.43
C ASP A 200 -4.23 -27.21 3.63
N GLN A 201 -3.04 -26.67 3.40
CA GLN A 201 -2.27 -25.97 4.41
C GLN A 201 -2.97 -24.68 4.87
N ILE A 202 -3.52 -23.92 3.93
CA ILE A 202 -4.28 -22.69 4.16
C ILE A 202 -5.54 -23.00 4.96
N ALA A 203 -6.34 -23.99 4.55
CA ALA A 203 -7.58 -24.37 5.23
C ALA A 203 -7.34 -24.77 6.71
N ARG A 204 -6.20 -25.42 6.99
CA ARG A 204 -5.82 -25.78 8.37
C ARG A 204 -5.36 -24.57 9.17
N ALA A 205 -4.54 -23.69 8.60
CA ALA A 205 -3.85 -22.65 9.35
C ALA A 205 -4.59 -21.30 9.41
N VAL A 206 -5.24 -20.90 8.32
CA VAL A 206 -5.96 -19.63 8.22
C VAL A 206 -7.35 -19.77 8.82
N LYS A 207 -7.69 -18.85 9.72
CA LYS A 207 -9.00 -18.76 10.37
C LYS A 207 -9.60 -17.40 10.07
N LYS A 208 -10.93 -17.30 10.22
CA LYS A 208 -11.61 -16.01 10.17
C LYS A 208 -10.97 -15.05 11.18
N PRO A 209 -10.81 -13.75 10.84
CA PRO A 209 -10.34 -12.76 11.79
C PRO A 209 -11.20 -12.74 13.06
N VAL A 210 -10.56 -12.57 14.20
CA VAL A 210 -11.21 -12.55 15.52
C VAL A 210 -10.94 -11.23 16.20
N VAL A 211 -12.00 -10.62 16.74
CA VAL A 211 -11.93 -9.44 17.59
C VAL A 211 -12.33 -9.85 19.00
N THR A 212 -11.54 -9.47 19.99
CA THR A 212 -11.88 -9.64 21.40
C THR A 212 -11.77 -8.32 22.13
N GLU A 213 -12.84 -7.93 22.81
CA GLU A 213 -12.86 -6.72 23.63
C GLU A 213 -11.87 -6.85 24.81
N ARG A 214 -11.25 -5.72 25.14
CA ARG A 214 -10.28 -5.53 26.22
C ARG A 214 -10.57 -4.18 26.89
N ARG A 215 -10.04 -3.99 28.11
CA ARG A 215 -10.24 -2.75 28.89
C ARG A 215 -9.87 -1.45 28.14
N LYS A 216 -8.92 -1.52 27.18
CA LYS A 216 -8.41 -0.34 26.44
C LYS A 216 -8.76 -0.35 24.95
N GLY A 217 -9.77 -1.12 24.53
CA GLY A 217 -10.17 -1.27 23.14
C GLY A 217 -10.29 -2.73 22.74
N TYR A 218 -9.75 -3.10 21.59
CA TYR A 218 -9.98 -4.40 20.97
C TYR A 218 -8.66 -5.07 20.61
N GLN A 219 -8.53 -6.33 20.98
CA GLN A 219 -7.46 -7.19 20.47
C GLN A 219 -7.96 -7.85 19.19
N VAL A 220 -7.17 -7.78 18.12
CA VAL A 220 -7.53 -8.34 16.83
C VAL A 220 -6.47 -9.34 16.38
N VAL A 221 -6.91 -10.49 15.91
CA VAL A 221 -6.09 -11.50 15.23
C VAL A 221 -6.62 -11.65 13.82
N ALA A 222 -5.78 -11.40 12.83
CA ALA A 222 -6.10 -11.49 11.42
C ALA A 222 -5.00 -12.20 10.65
N PHE A 223 -5.28 -12.55 9.41
CA PHE A 223 -4.30 -13.16 8.50
C PHE A 223 -4.15 -12.29 7.28
N VAL A 224 -2.90 -12.16 6.83
CA VAL A 224 -2.55 -11.37 5.67
C VAL A 224 -1.65 -12.23 4.79
N GLN A 225 -2.02 -12.36 3.52
CA GLN A 225 -1.10 -12.90 2.53
C GLN A 225 -0.19 -11.77 2.07
N ARG A 226 1.12 -12.00 2.04
CA ARG A 226 2.14 -11.11 1.48
C ARG A 226 2.97 -11.92 0.49
N ALA A 227 2.80 -11.65 -0.80
CA ALA A 227 3.40 -12.44 -1.86
C ALA A 227 3.18 -13.95 -1.63
N ASP A 228 4.27 -14.71 -1.47
CA ASP A 228 4.33 -16.17 -1.32
C ASP A 228 4.18 -16.65 0.14
N ARG A 229 3.75 -15.80 1.07
CA ARG A 229 3.57 -16.21 2.46
C ARG A 229 2.29 -15.69 3.07
N ILE A 230 1.80 -16.40 4.08
CA ILE A 230 0.71 -15.96 4.94
C ILE A 230 1.25 -15.71 6.33
N GLU A 231 0.99 -14.51 6.83
CA GLU A 231 1.36 -14.06 8.15
C GLU A 231 0.11 -13.88 9.00
N ARG A 232 0.19 -14.28 10.27
CA ARG A 232 -0.78 -13.91 11.28
C ARG A 232 -0.39 -12.55 11.84
N TRP A 233 -1.29 -11.58 11.70
CA TRP A 233 -1.20 -10.32 12.40
C TRP A 233 -1.94 -10.40 13.74
N LYS A 234 -1.29 -9.98 14.81
CA LYS A 234 -1.91 -9.84 16.14
C LYS A 234 -1.65 -8.44 16.65
N GLY A 235 -2.73 -7.70 16.90
CA GLY A 235 -2.63 -6.31 17.31
C GLY A 235 -3.73 -5.85 18.24
N THR A 236 -3.64 -4.57 18.59
CA THR A 236 -4.59 -3.85 19.42
C THR A 236 -5.08 -2.63 18.65
N VAL A 237 -6.39 -2.40 18.69
CA VAL A 237 -7.06 -1.19 18.24
C VAL A 237 -7.64 -0.50 19.47
N THR A 238 -7.21 0.71 19.77
CA THR A 238 -7.70 1.47 20.92
C THR A 238 -9.00 2.21 20.58
N GLY A 239 -9.72 2.70 21.60
CA GLY A 239 -10.98 3.43 21.39
C GLY A 239 -10.83 4.76 20.63
N ASP A 240 -9.63 5.34 20.62
CA ASP A 240 -9.20 6.49 19.81
C ASP A 240 -8.58 6.06 18.46
N GLY A 241 -8.87 4.85 18.00
CA GLY A 241 -8.57 4.40 16.64
C GLY A 241 -7.12 4.07 16.36
N LYS A 242 -6.21 4.15 17.35
CA LYS A 242 -4.79 3.80 17.17
C LYS A 242 -4.64 2.30 17.00
N VAL A 243 -3.72 1.91 16.10
CA VAL A 243 -3.46 0.52 15.77
C VAL A 243 -1.99 0.21 16.04
N SER A 244 -1.74 -0.94 16.66
CA SER A 244 -0.39 -1.50 16.85
C SER A 244 -0.47 -3.01 16.76
N GLY A 245 0.58 -3.67 16.27
CA GLY A 245 0.59 -5.12 16.18
C GLY A 245 1.87 -5.68 15.59
N THR A 246 1.93 -7.00 15.53
CA THR A 246 3.08 -7.74 15.00
C THR A 246 2.63 -8.82 14.03
N PHE A 247 3.50 -9.13 13.07
CA PHE A 247 3.31 -10.24 12.14
C PHE A 247 4.10 -11.46 12.62
N THR A 248 3.54 -12.64 12.42
CA THR A 248 4.22 -13.91 12.60
C THR A 248 3.95 -14.78 11.36
N PRO A 249 4.99 -15.23 10.64
CA PRO A 249 4.81 -16.17 9.53
C PRO A 249 4.08 -17.44 9.98
N VAL A 250 3.13 -17.91 9.18
CA VAL A 250 2.36 -19.14 9.44
C VAL A 250 2.52 -20.13 8.30
N ILE A 251 2.54 -19.63 7.07
CA ILE A 251 2.82 -20.41 5.86
C ILE A 251 3.85 -19.64 5.05
N THR A 252 4.84 -20.33 4.51
CA THR A 252 5.84 -19.81 3.56
C THR A 252 5.78 -20.61 2.27
N ASP A 253 6.43 -20.09 1.23
CA ASP A 253 6.65 -20.80 -0.03
C ASP A 253 5.34 -21.20 -0.75
N LEU A 254 4.31 -20.36 -0.64
CA LEU A 254 3.06 -20.54 -1.37
C LEU A 254 3.31 -20.39 -2.88
N PRO A 255 2.73 -21.27 -3.71
CA PRO A 255 2.77 -21.08 -5.14
C PRO A 255 1.91 -19.86 -5.48
N VAL A 256 2.54 -18.74 -5.83
CA VAL A 256 1.85 -17.50 -6.24
C VAL A 256 2.38 -17.02 -7.58
N ASP A 257 1.51 -16.39 -8.38
CA ASP A 257 1.94 -15.78 -9.63
C ASP A 257 2.74 -14.51 -9.32
N THR A 258 4.07 -14.54 -9.45
CA THR A 258 4.97 -13.41 -9.15
C THR A 258 4.97 -12.31 -10.22
N LEU A 259 4.22 -12.48 -11.32
CA LEU A 259 4.28 -11.65 -12.54
C LEU A 259 3.03 -10.78 -12.78
N ARG A 260 2.34 -10.32 -11.73
CA ARG A 260 1.23 -9.37 -11.88
C ARG A 260 1.62 -7.95 -11.53
#